data_AF-A0A6G3WRU2-F1
#
_entry.id   AF-A0A6G3WRU2-F1
#
_cell.length_a   1.000
_cell.length_b   1.000
_cell.length_c   1.000
_cell.angle_alpha   90.00
_cell.angle_beta   90.00
_cell.angle_gamma   90.00
#
_symmetry.space_group_name_H-M   'P 1'
#
loop_
_entity.id
_entity.type
_entity.pdbx_description
1 polymer ?
#
loop_
_entity_poly.entity_id
_entity_poly.type
_entity_poly.pdbx_seq_one_letter_code
_entity_poly.pdbx_strand_id
1 'polypeptide(L)' 'MRRIGTPPSARGSATGANCPDIFELSDGRFAVIGTDLTEELDGKLPSDASRADYERIVVVSRRTLIDAKGDIPDA' A
#
# COMPACT_ATOMS: atom_id res chain seq x y z
N MET A 1 6.33 -11.85 8.31
CA MET A 1 5.99 -10.95 7.18
C MET A 1 5.93 -11.78 5.91
N ARG A 2 4.78 -11.76 5.22
CA ARG A 2 4.50 -12.50 3.98
C ARG A 2 4.11 -11.47 2.91
N ARG A 3 4.70 -11.52 1.71
CA ARG A 3 4.23 -10.68 0.59
C ARG A 3 2.86 -11.14 0.13
N ILE A 4 1.99 -10.20 -0.20
CA ILE A 4 0.72 -10.47 -0.87
C ILE A 4 0.70 -9.86 -2.27
N GLY A 5 0.08 -10.56 -3.20
CA GLY A 5 0.03 -10.23 -4.61
C GLY A 5 1.35 -10.44 -5.35
N THR A 6 1.36 -9.97 -6.59
CA THR A 6 2.50 -10.14 -7.51
C THR A 6 3.64 -9.20 -7.12
N PRO A 7 4.92 -9.62 -7.03
CA PRO A 7 6.01 -8.70 -6.68
C PRO A 7 6.21 -7.58 -7.73
N PRO A 8 6.73 -6.40 -7.35
CA PRO A 8 6.94 -5.26 -8.26
C PRO A 8 7.74 -5.62 -9.52
N SER A 9 8.76 -6.47 -9.38
CA SER A 9 9.58 -6.95 -10.50
C SER A 9 8.77 -7.72 -11.54
N ALA A 10 7.76 -8.48 -11.13
CA ALA A 10 6.85 -9.20 -12.01
C ALA A 10 5.68 -8.33 -12.52
N ARG A 11 5.52 -7.10 -12.00
CA ARG A 11 4.53 -6.11 -12.47
C ARG A 11 5.11 -5.07 -13.43
N GLY A 12 6.36 -5.24 -13.86
CA GLY A 12 7.01 -4.33 -14.82
C GLY A 12 7.57 -3.06 -14.18
N SER A 13 7.93 -3.08 -12.88
CA SER A 13 8.70 -1.99 -12.28
C SER A 13 10.10 -1.94 -12.92
N ALA A 14 10.23 -1.11 -13.96
CA ALA A 14 11.37 -1.11 -14.88
C ALA A 14 12.64 -0.45 -14.33
N THR A 15 12.57 0.22 -13.17
CA THR A 15 13.68 1.04 -12.64
C THR A 15 14.47 0.38 -11.50
N GLY A 16 14.29 -0.93 -11.25
CA GLY A 16 14.89 -1.60 -10.08
C GLY A 16 14.25 -1.20 -8.75
N ALA A 17 13.14 -0.47 -8.79
CA ALA A 17 12.37 -0.09 -7.62
C ALA A 17 11.48 -1.26 -7.16
N ASN A 18 11.70 -1.73 -5.93
CA ASN A 18 10.88 -2.74 -5.25
C ASN A 18 9.55 -2.16 -4.71
N CYS A 19 9.02 -1.09 -5.30
CA CYS A 19 7.77 -0.45 -4.90
C CYS A 19 6.85 -0.20 -6.11
N PRO A 20 5.53 -0.05 -5.88
CA PRO A 20 4.81 -0.29 -4.61
C PRO A 20 4.73 -1.78 -4.26
N ASP A 21 4.60 -2.13 -2.98
CA ASP A 21 4.53 -3.53 -2.49
C ASP A 21 3.68 -3.64 -1.21
N ILE A 22 3.14 -4.83 -0.92
CA ILE A 22 2.28 -5.06 0.25
C ILE A 22 2.66 -6.36 0.95
N PHE A 23 2.73 -6.31 2.29
CA PHE A 23 3.03 -7.46 3.12
C PHE A 23 2.01 -7.61 4.23
N GLU A 24 1.60 -8.85 4.47
CA GLU A 24 0.90 -9.27 5.68
C GLU A 24 1.92 -9.52 6.81
N LEU A 25 1.68 -8.90 7.96
CA LEU A 25 2.47 -9.06 9.18
C LEU A 25 1.98 -10.28 9.97
N SER A 26 2.80 -10.77 10.90
CA SER A 26 2.47 -11.97 11.69
C SER A 26 1.26 -11.79 12.62
N ASP A 27 0.87 -10.55 12.88
CA ASP A 27 -0.29 -10.17 13.69
C ASP A 27 -1.52 -9.81 12.85
N GLY A 28 -1.51 -10.11 11.55
CA GLY A 28 -2.62 -9.86 10.62
C GLY A 28 -2.73 -8.43 10.11
N ARG A 29 -1.86 -7.50 10.56
CA ARG A 29 -1.79 -6.15 9.98
C ARG A 29 -1.11 -6.18 8.61
N PHE A 30 -1.26 -5.10 7.86
CA PHE A 30 -0.60 -4.95 6.55
C PHE A 30 0.43 -3.81 6.58
N ALA A 31 1.62 -4.08 6.04
CA ALA A 31 2.60 -3.07 5.70
C ALA A 31 2.49 -2.73 4.21
N VAL A 32 2.36 -1.44 3.90
CA VAL A 32 2.17 -0.93 2.53
C VAL A 32 3.36 -0.03 2.19
N ILE A 33 4.03 -0.33 1.07
CA ILE A 33 5.13 0.47 0.53
C ILE A 33 4.63 1.16 -0.73
N GLY A 34 4.75 2.49 -0.78
CA GLY A 34 4.31 3.32 -1.88
C GLY A 34 4.93 4.72 -1.81
N THR A 35 4.33 5.68 -2.50
CA THR A 35 4.77 7.09 -2.47
C THR A 35 4.14 7.79 -1.26
N ASP A 36 4.95 8.39 -0.39
CA ASP A 36 4.44 9.28 0.66
C ASP A 36 3.91 10.57 0.02
N LEU A 37 2.60 10.80 0.11
CA LEU A 37 1.92 12.02 -0.33
C LEU A 37 1.17 12.68 0.83
N THR A 38 1.68 12.53 2.06
CA THR A 38 1.03 13.06 3.27
C THR A 38 0.75 14.56 3.14
N GLU A 39 1.75 15.39 2.84
CA GLU A 39 1.57 16.84 2.75
C GLU A 39 0.55 17.27 1.68
N GLU A 40 0.48 16.55 0.56
CA GLU A 40 -0.41 16.89 -0.55
C GLU A 40 -1.87 16.47 -0.33
N LEU A 41 -2.10 15.43 0.48
CA LEU A 41 -3.40 14.79 0.65
C LEU A 41 -4.04 15.05 2.02
N ASP A 42 -3.26 15.39 3.06
CA ASP A 42 -3.78 15.60 4.42
C ASP A 42 -4.91 16.64 4.45
N GLY A 43 -4.72 17.77 3.77
CA GLY A 43 -5.74 18.82 3.61
C GLY A 43 -6.86 18.51 2.60
N LYS A 44 -6.84 17.34 1.95
CA LYS A 44 -7.82 16.91 0.94
C LYS A 44 -8.61 15.67 1.38
N LEU A 45 -8.37 15.18 2.60
CA LEU A 45 -9.12 14.06 3.13
C LEU A 45 -10.62 14.42 3.24
N PRO A 46 -11.53 13.46 2.99
CA PRO A 46 -12.94 13.62 3.29
C PRO A 46 -13.19 14.02 4.74
N SER A 47 -14.33 14.64 5.02
CA SER A 47 -14.64 15.17 6.36
C SER A 47 -14.73 14.11 7.47
N ASP A 48 -14.88 12.84 7.11
CA ASP A 48 -14.95 11.69 8.01
C ASP A 48 -13.62 10.92 8.12
N ALA A 49 -12.54 11.42 7.49
CA ALA A 49 -11.21 10.83 7.54
C ALA A 49 -10.19 11.81 8.11
N SER A 50 -9.29 11.32 8.95
CA SER A 50 -8.18 12.08 9.50
C SER A 50 -6.97 11.20 9.68
N ARG A 51 -5.83 11.84 9.90
CA ARG A 51 -4.53 11.22 10.11
C ARG A 51 -3.92 11.78 11.40
N ALA A 52 -3.46 10.91 12.29
CA ALA A 52 -2.71 11.30 13.49
C ALA A 52 -1.25 11.62 13.16
N ASP A 53 -0.55 12.39 14.01
CA ASP A 53 0.81 12.89 13.75
C ASP A 53 1.86 11.84 13.37
N TYR A 54 1.70 10.61 13.85
CA TYR A 54 2.60 9.49 13.57
C TYR A 54 2.23 8.67 12.32
N GLU A 55 1.09 8.95 11.68
CA GLU A 55 0.62 8.24 10.49
C GLU A 55 1.08 8.94 9.20
N ARG A 56 1.05 8.24 8.08
CA ARG A 56 1.43 8.74 6.76
C ARG A 56 0.42 8.31 5.71
N ILE A 57 0.15 9.17 4.74
CA ILE A 57 -0.67 8.84 3.58
C ILE A 57 0.25 8.29 2.50
N VAL A 58 0.26 6.96 2.36
CA VAL A 58 1.07 6.25 1.38
C VAL A 58 0.19 5.82 0.20
N VAL A 59 0.56 6.23 -1.01
CA VAL A 59 -0.18 5.92 -2.23
C VAL A 59 0.44 4.76 -2.99
N VAL A 60 -0.40 3.80 -3.37
CA VAL A 60 -0.05 2.66 -4.23
C VAL A 60 -0.93 2.66 -5.48
N SER A 61 -0.46 2.03 -6.55
CA SER A 61 -1.25 1.91 -7.77
C SER A 61 -2.45 0.97 -7.59
N ARG A 62 -3.53 1.21 -8.33
CA ARG A 62 -4.70 0.31 -8.38
C ARG A 62 -4.32 -1.14 -8.66
N ARG A 63 -3.36 -1.36 -9.57
CA ARG A 63 -2.87 -2.69 -9.95
C ARG A 63 -2.28 -3.44 -8.75
N THR A 64 -1.58 -2.73 -7.86
CA THR A 64 -0.99 -3.31 -6.64
C THR A 64 -2.06 -3.93 -5.75
N LEU A 65 -3.15 -3.21 -5.51
CA LEU A 65 -4.26 -3.69 -4.68
C LEU A 65 -5.05 -4.83 -5.36
N ILE A 66 -5.29 -4.72 -6.68
CA ILE A 66 -5.95 -5.80 -7.43
C ILE A 66 -5.16 -7.09 -7.34
N ASP A 67 -3.83 -7.03 -7.50
CA ASP A 67 -2.98 -8.21 -7.44
C ASP A 67 -2.91 -8.81 -6.04
N ALA A 68 -3.02 -7.99 -5.00
CA ALA A 68 -3.09 -8.44 -3.61
C ALA A 68 -4.42 -9.10 -3.24
N LYS A 69 -5.52 -8.80 -3.96
CA LYS A 69 -6.87 -9.24 -3.61
C LYS A 69 -6.98 -10.75 -3.38
N GLY A 70 -6.37 -11.56 -4.24
CA GLY A 70 -6.46 -13.03 -4.14
C GLY A 70 -5.82 -13.63 -2.89
N ASP A 71 -4.93 -12.89 -2.23
CA ASP A 71 -4.25 -13.28 -1.00
C ASP A 71 -4.93 -12.75 0.27
N ILE A 72 -5.89 -11.82 0.12
CA ILE A 72 -6.67 -11.24 1.22
C ILE A 72 -7.94 -12.08 1.35
N PRO A 73 -8.21 -12.70 2.52
CA PRO A 73 -9.45 -13.43 2.73
C PRO A 73 -10.67 -12.57 2.43
N ASP A 74 -11.67 -13.13 1.76
CA ASP A 74 -13.00 -12.51 1.69
C ASP A 74 -13.59 -12.45 3.12
N ALA A 75 -14.36 -11.40 3.38
CA ALA A 75 -15.06 -11.19 4.66
C ALA A 75 -16.21 -12.18 4.87
#